data_AF-A0A926IG32-F1
#
_entry.id   AF-A0A926IG32-F1
#
_cell.length_a   1.000
_cell.length_b   1.000
_cell.length_c   1.000
_cell.angle_alpha   90.00
_cell.angle_beta   90.00
_cell.angle_gamma   90.00
#
_symmetry.space_group_name_H-M   'P 1'
#
loop_
_entity.id
_entity.type
_entity.pdbx_description
1 polymer ?
#
loop_
_entity_poly.entity_id
_entity_poly.type
_entity_poly.pdbx_seq_one_letter_code
_entity_poly.pdbx_strand_id
1 'polypeptide(L)'
;MNSRKNNLWKVPLYCMIAGIVSFYLIVYVFGHLTIVTLPDGTITSDNTRMLIVYGGVFVATVLLGGMFFLRKMTRKEIFFSATIIVVFQMIISLIQRILGGTTGPLGVTFMYLSRIYEWCGGISQLILIMTGNLWLGVFIQNLMPYLFIAFGQRSIDNNVTN
;
A
#
# COMPACT_ATOMS: atom_id res chain seq x y z
N MET A 1 8.18 -4.86 -29.95
CA MET A 1 7.23 -4.27 -28.97
C MET A 1 7.30 -4.92 -27.57
N ASN A 2 8.44 -5.52 -27.16
CA ASN A 2 8.54 -6.32 -25.93
C ASN A 2 9.08 -5.55 -24.69
N SER A 3 9.83 -4.45 -24.86
CA SER A 3 10.44 -3.74 -23.74
C SER A 3 9.43 -2.96 -22.86
N ARG A 4 8.34 -2.45 -23.45
CA ARG A 4 7.29 -1.71 -22.70
C ARG A 4 6.48 -2.60 -21.76
N LYS A 5 6.18 -3.86 -22.14
CA LYS A 5 5.40 -4.79 -21.30
C LYS A 5 6.13 -5.16 -20.01
N ASN A 6 7.44 -5.35 -20.06
CA ASN A 6 8.24 -5.69 -18.86
C ASN A 6 8.28 -4.57 -17.81
N ASN A 7 8.08 -3.32 -18.22
CA ASN A 7 8.08 -2.19 -17.31
C ASN A 7 6.73 -2.04 -16.57
N LEU A 8 5.61 -2.45 -17.16
CA LEU A 8 4.28 -2.25 -16.55
C LEU A 8 4.01 -3.09 -15.30
N TRP A 9 4.71 -4.21 -15.11
CA TRP A 9 4.57 -5.06 -13.93
C TRP A 9 5.46 -4.65 -12.75
N LYS A 10 6.36 -3.69 -12.94
CA LYS A 10 7.31 -3.28 -11.90
C LYS A 10 6.62 -2.71 -10.66
N VAL A 11 5.69 -1.76 -10.82
CA VAL A 11 4.98 -1.17 -9.68
C VAL A 11 4.07 -2.20 -8.99
N PRO A 12 3.22 -2.96 -9.70
CA PRO A 12 2.42 -4.02 -9.07
C PRO A 12 3.26 -5.03 -8.28
N LEU A 13 4.35 -5.53 -8.87
CA LEU A 13 5.22 -6.51 -8.22
C LEU A 13 5.90 -5.91 -6.99
N TYR A 14 6.38 -4.67 -7.10
CA TYR A 14 6.93 -3.95 -5.95
C TYR A 14 5.92 -3.83 -4.82
N CYS A 15 4.70 -3.37 -5.10
CA CYS A 15 3.64 -3.25 -4.10
C CYS A 15 3.32 -4.60 -3.43
N MET A 16 3.22 -5.69 -4.21
CA MET A 16 2.97 -7.03 -3.66
C MET A 16 4.06 -7.48 -2.69
N ILE A 17 5.32 -7.38 -3.10
CA ILE A 17 6.46 -7.76 -2.25
C ILE A 17 6.52 -6.85 -1.02
N ALA A 18 6.42 -5.54 -1.22
CA ALA A 18 6.45 -4.57 -0.13
C ALA A 18 5.33 -4.79 0.87
N GLY A 19 4.11 -5.10 0.41
CA GLY A 19 2.98 -5.41 1.28
C GLY A 19 3.21 -6.66 2.12
N ILE A 20 3.64 -7.76 1.50
CA ILE A 20 3.93 -9.01 2.22
C ILE A 20 5.05 -8.78 3.25
N VAL A 21 6.14 -8.13 2.87
CA VAL A 21 7.26 -7.82 3.77
C VAL A 21 6.79 -6.91 4.91
N SER A 22 5.99 -5.89 4.60
CA SER A 22 5.43 -4.97 5.61
C SER A 22 4.54 -5.70 6.60
N PHE A 23 3.69 -6.62 6.15
CA PHE A 23 2.86 -7.44 7.02
C PHE A 23 3.71 -8.25 8.01
N TYR A 24 4.74 -8.95 7.53
CA TYR A 24 5.61 -9.73 8.42
C TYR A 24 6.40 -8.84 9.38
N LEU A 25 6.90 -7.69 8.91
CA LEU A 25 7.56 -6.71 9.76
C LEU A 25 6.62 -6.19 10.85
N ILE A 26 5.42 -5.77 10.49
CA ILE A 26 4.45 -5.22 11.45
C ILE A 26 4.06 -6.28 12.49
N VAL A 27 3.69 -7.48 12.04
CA VAL A 27 3.17 -8.53 12.93
C VAL A 27 4.26 -9.14 13.82
N TYR A 28 5.40 -9.53 13.25
CA TYR A 28 6.41 -10.30 13.98
C TYR A 28 7.51 -9.43 14.58
N VAL A 29 7.85 -8.31 13.92
CA VAL A 29 8.93 -7.43 14.40
C VAL A 29 8.37 -6.29 15.22
N PHE A 30 7.33 -5.59 14.78
CA PHE A 30 6.82 -4.42 15.51
C PHE A 30 5.65 -4.71 16.46
N GLY A 31 4.99 -5.87 16.34
CA GLY A 31 3.83 -6.22 17.16
C GLY A 31 4.14 -6.21 18.66
N HIS A 32 5.34 -6.60 19.07
CA HIS A 32 5.74 -6.55 20.49
C HIS A 32 5.89 -5.13 21.04
N LEU A 33 6.09 -4.12 20.19
CA LEU A 33 6.25 -2.72 20.60
C LEU A 33 4.91 -1.99 20.77
N THR A 34 3.86 -2.50 20.13
CA THR A 34 2.52 -1.90 20.17
C THR A 34 1.66 -2.48 21.28
N ILE A 35 1.99 -3.68 21.77
CA ILE A 35 1.26 -4.34 22.86
C ILE A 35 1.57 -3.65 24.20
N VAL A 36 0.51 -3.28 24.91
CA VAL A 36 0.54 -2.70 26.26
C VAL A 36 -0.43 -3.48 27.15
N THR A 37 0.03 -3.85 28.34
CA THR A 37 -0.81 -4.46 29.38
C THR A 37 -1.37 -3.36 30.27
N LEU A 38 -2.69 -3.27 30.37
CA LEU A 38 -3.36 -2.30 31.22
C LEU A 38 -3.30 -2.74 32.70
N PRO A 39 -3.57 -1.83 33.64
CA PRO A 39 -3.57 -2.12 35.08
C PRO A 39 -4.56 -3.22 35.51
N ASP A 40 -5.58 -3.48 34.70
CA ASP A 40 -6.58 -4.54 34.88
C ASP A 40 -6.12 -5.91 34.37
N GLY A 41 -4.91 -6.00 33.81
CA GLY A 41 -4.35 -7.21 33.19
C GLY A 41 -4.79 -7.42 31.74
N THR A 42 -5.60 -6.52 31.16
CA THR A 42 -6.02 -6.62 29.76
C THR A 42 -4.86 -6.30 28.83
N ILE A 43 -4.60 -7.19 27.86
CA ILE A 43 -3.62 -6.97 26.80
C ILE A 43 -4.30 -6.23 25.65
N THR A 44 -3.82 -5.04 25.32
CA THR A 44 -4.34 -4.22 24.23
C THR A 44 -3.20 -3.64 23.41
N SER A 45 -3.49 -3.18 22.19
CA SER A 45 -2.53 -2.48 21.35
C SER A 45 -2.75 -0.97 21.50
N ASP A 46 -1.68 -0.24 21.77
CA ASP A 46 -1.70 1.22 21.78
C ASP A 46 -1.82 1.73 20.33
N ASN A 47 -2.96 2.37 20.03
CA ASN A 47 -3.26 2.91 18.70
C ASN A 47 -2.22 3.93 18.23
N THR A 48 -1.69 4.76 19.13
CA THR A 48 -0.69 5.77 18.76
C THR A 48 0.62 5.11 18.35
N ARG A 49 1.07 4.11 19.10
CA ARG A 49 2.28 3.33 18.76
C ARG A 49 2.11 2.58 17.45
N MET A 50 0.93 2.00 17.23
CA MET A 50 0.61 1.28 16.00
C MET A 50 0.65 2.21 14.78
N LEU A 51 0.06 3.41 14.87
CA LEU A 51 0.12 4.41 13.80
C LEU A 51 1.55 4.88 13.50
N ILE A 52 2.40 5.04 14.53
CA ILE A 52 3.81 5.39 14.35
C ILE A 52 4.54 4.30 13.57
N VAL A 53 4.32 3.03 13.91
CA VAL A 53 4.90 1.88 13.20
C VAL A 53 4.45 1.86 11.74
N TYR A 54 3.13 1.95 11.48
CA TYR A 54 2.61 1.98 10.11
C TYR A 54 3.14 3.18 9.31
N GLY A 55 3.25 4.36 9.93
CA GLY A 55 3.81 5.55 9.30
C GLY A 55 5.29 5.36 8.93
N GLY A 56 6.08 4.76 9.82
CA GLY A 56 7.48 4.43 9.55
C GLY A 56 7.65 3.44 8.40
N VAL A 57 6.86 2.35 8.41
CA VAL A 57 6.84 1.35 7.32
C VAL A 57 6.45 1.98 6.01
N PHE A 58 5.39 2.81 6.00
CA PHE A 58 4.93 3.52 4.81
C PHE A 58 6.02 4.42 4.21
N VAL A 59 6.64 5.27 5.02
CA VAL A 59 7.72 6.17 4.56
C VAL A 59 8.91 5.35 4.03
N ALA A 60 9.33 4.32 4.75
CA ALA A 60 10.41 3.43 4.31
C ALA A 60 10.09 2.77 2.96
N THR A 61 8.89 2.21 2.79
CA THR A 61 8.46 1.59 1.53
C THR A 61 8.39 2.60 0.40
N VAL A 62 7.88 3.82 0.62
CA VAL A 62 7.81 4.85 -0.43
C VAL A 62 9.21 5.25 -0.88
N LEU A 63 10.13 5.48 0.07
CA LEU A 63 11.52 5.85 -0.23
C LEU A 63 12.28 4.72 -0.92
N LEU A 64 12.17 3.48 -0.43
CA LEU A 64 12.84 2.32 -1.03
C LEU A 64 12.37 2.07 -2.46
N GLY A 65 11.05 2.07 -2.68
CA GLY A 65 10.47 1.85 -4.00
C GLY A 65 10.77 2.98 -4.97
N GLY A 66 10.55 4.23 -4.52
CA GLY A 66 10.76 5.43 -5.30
C GLY A 66 12.23 5.64 -5.69
N MET A 67 13.14 5.64 -4.71
CA MET A 67 14.53 6.01 -4.94
C MET A 67 15.36 4.91 -5.61
N PHE A 68 15.11 3.64 -5.30
CA PHE A 68 15.93 2.53 -5.80
C PHE A 68 15.29 1.81 -6.99
N PHE A 69 14.01 1.46 -6.90
CA PHE A 69 13.38 0.57 -7.88
C PHE A 69 12.81 1.33 -9.09
N LEU A 70 12.18 2.47 -8.86
CA LEU A 70 11.40 3.19 -9.87
C LEU A 70 12.12 4.40 -10.49
N ARG A 71 13.28 4.79 -9.94
CA ARG A 71 14.08 5.94 -10.41
C ARG A 71 14.51 5.90 -11.88
N LYS A 72 14.57 4.71 -12.48
CA LYS A 72 14.94 4.52 -13.90
C LYS A 72 13.74 4.55 -14.85
N MET A 73 12.52 4.63 -14.34
CA MET A 73 11.30 4.66 -15.15
C MET A 73 10.81 6.09 -15.35
N THR A 74 10.13 6.32 -16.47
CA THR A 74 9.48 7.61 -16.73
C THR A 74 8.19 7.75 -15.92
N ARG A 75 7.78 8.99 -15.64
CA ARG A 75 6.50 9.27 -14.93
C ARG A 75 5.29 8.63 -15.60
N LYS A 76 5.26 8.60 -16.94
CA LYS A 76 4.18 7.99 -17.73
C LYS A 76 4.14 6.47 -17.52
N GLU A 77 5.29 5.80 -17.55
CA GLU A 77 5.34 4.35 -17.30
C GLU A 77 4.92 3.99 -15.87
N ILE A 78 5.36 4.76 -14.87
CA ILE A 78 4.95 4.56 -13.48
C ILE A 78 3.44 4.75 -13.34
N PHE A 79 2.86 5.79 -13.96
CA PHE A 79 1.40 6.01 -13.94
C PHE A 79 0.64 4.80 -14.46
N PHE A 80 0.95 4.32 -15.68
CA PHE A 80 0.27 3.15 -16.24
C PHE A 80 0.47 1.88 -15.40
N SER A 81 1.68 1.68 -14.85
CA SER A 81 1.99 0.55 -13.98
C SER A 81 1.22 0.62 -12.64
N ALA A 82 1.14 1.82 -12.04
CA ALA A 82 0.39 2.07 -10.81
C ALA A 82 -1.12 1.89 -11.02
N THR A 83 -1.67 2.32 -12.16
CA THR A 83 -3.09 2.15 -12.48
C THR A 83 -3.50 0.68 -12.45
N ILE A 84 -2.66 -0.24 -12.91
CA ILE A 84 -2.97 -1.68 -12.90
C ILE A 84 -3.25 -2.16 -11.47
N ILE A 85 -2.35 -1.88 -10.54
CA ILE A 85 -2.49 -2.34 -9.15
C ILE A 85 -3.62 -1.60 -8.41
N VAL A 86 -3.82 -0.31 -8.69
CA VAL A 86 -4.92 0.50 -8.15
C VAL A 86 -6.27 -0.07 -8.58
N VAL A 87 -6.46 -0.32 -9.87
CA VAL A 87 -7.73 -0.87 -10.41
C VAL A 87 -7.97 -2.27 -9.85
N PHE A 88 -6.95 -3.11 -9.81
CA PHE A 88 -7.03 -4.44 -9.22
C PHE A 88 -7.51 -4.40 -7.75
N GLN A 89 -6.91 -3.54 -6.93
CA GLN A 89 -7.26 -3.42 -5.52
C GLN A 89 -8.64 -2.80 -5.31
N MET A 90 -9.01 -1.82 -6.14
CA MET A 90 -10.34 -1.22 -6.13
C MET A 90 -11.41 -2.27 -6.43
N ILE A 91 -11.20 -3.14 -7.42
CA ILE A 91 -12.12 -4.23 -7.74
C ILE A 91 -12.24 -5.19 -6.55
N ILE A 92 -11.13 -5.62 -5.95
CA ILE A 92 -11.16 -6.50 -4.77
C ILE A 92 -11.94 -5.86 -3.62
N SER A 93 -11.69 -4.58 -3.34
CA SER A 93 -12.34 -3.84 -2.26
C SER A 93 -13.85 -3.71 -2.50
N LEU A 94 -14.27 -3.49 -3.75
CA LEU A 94 -15.68 -3.43 -4.14
C LEU A 94 -16.35 -4.80 -4.03
N ILE A 95 -15.68 -5.87 -4.48
CA ILE A 95 -16.19 -7.24 -4.35
C ILE A 95 -16.37 -7.61 -2.87
N GLN A 96 -15.38 -7.32 -2.02
CA GLN A 96 -15.46 -7.56 -0.58
C GLN A 96 -16.66 -6.83 0.05
N ARG A 97 -16.89 -5.57 -0.36
CA ARG A 97 -18.04 -4.77 0.07
C ARG A 97 -19.38 -5.37 -0.34
N ILE A 98 -19.51 -5.77 -1.61
CA ILE A 98 -20.77 -6.28 -2.18
C ILE A 98 -21.11 -7.65 -1.60
N LEU A 99 -20.12 -8.54 -1.50
CA LEU A 99 -20.31 -9.90 -0.99
C LEU A 99 -20.41 -9.96 0.54
N GLY A 100 -20.12 -8.86 1.25
CA GLY A 100 -20.08 -8.84 2.71
C GLY A 100 -19.07 -9.83 3.31
N GLY A 101 -18.07 -10.25 2.52
CA GLY A 101 -17.09 -11.30 2.83
C GLY A 101 -16.08 -10.87 3.90
N THR A 102 -16.57 -10.52 5.08
CA THR A 102 -15.77 -10.09 6.23
C THR A 102 -15.52 -11.25 7.20
N THR A 103 -16.26 -12.34 7.08
CA THR A 103 -16.18 -13.52 7.94
C THR A 103 -16.10 -14.82 7.12
N GLY A 104 -15.71 -15.91 7.77
CA GLY A 104 -15.60 -17.24 7.14
C GLY A 104 -14.47 -17.36 6.10
N PRO A 105 -14.53 -18.37 5.21
CA PRO A 105 -13.49 -18.64 4.21
C PRO A 105 -13.23 -17.47 3.25
N LEU A 106 -14.28 -16.72 2.92
CA LEU A 106 -14.17 -15.51 2.09
C LEU A 106 -13.42 -14.40 2.83
N GLY A 107 -13.73 -14.17 4.11
CA GLY A 107 -13.00 -13.20 4.94
C GLY A 107 -11.51 -13.52 5.04
N VAL A 108 -11.16 -14.79 5.22
CA VAL A 108 -9.76 -15.25 5.22
C VAL A 108 -9.08 -14.94 3.88
N THR A 109 -9.75 -15.20 2.75
CA THR A 109 -9.22 -14.88 1.42
C THR A 109 -8.95 -13.39 1.25
N PHE A 110 -9.89 -12.53 1.64
CA PHE A 110 -9.70 -11.07 1.56
C PHE A 110 -8.59 -10.59 2.52
N MET A 111 -8.43 -11.21 3.68
CA MET A 111 -7.32 -10.92 4.59
C MET A 111 -5.96 -11.24 3.96
N TYR A 112 -5.84 -12.29 3.15
CA TYR A 112 -4.61 -12.56 2.42
C TYR A 112 -4.38 -11.56 1.28
N LEU A 113 -5.44 -11.19 0.55
CA LEU A 113 -5.35 -10.21 -0.53
C LEU A 113 -5.01 -8.81 -0.03
N SER A 114 -5.52 -8.41 1.14
CA SER A 114 -5.24 -7.09 1.73
C SER A 114 -3.77 -6.91 2.09
N ARG A 115 -3.01 -8.00 2.33
CA ARG A 115 -1.58 -7.95 2.66
C ARG A 115 -0.76 -7.25 1.58
N ILE A 116 -1.19 -7.29 0.31
CA ILE A 116 -0.53 -6.62 -0.82
C ILE A 116 -0.45 -5.09 -0.59
N TYR A 117 -1.39 -4.54 0.19
CA TYR A 117 -1.48 -3.11 0.50
C TYR A 117 -1.11 -2.78 1.95
N GLU A 118 -0.59 -3.73 2.72
CA GLU A 118 -0.28 -3.54 4.15
C GLU A 118 0.74 -2.40 4.37
N TRP A 119 1.67 -2.21 3.44
CA TRP A 119 2.66 -1.13 3.47
C TRP A 119 2.05 0.28 3.51
N CYS A 120 0.79 0.44 3.10
CA CYS A 120 0.02 1.67 3.24
C CYS A 120 -1.24 1.51 4.10
N GLY A 121 -1.36 0.42 4.86
CA GLY A 121 -2.49 0.11 5.74
C GLY A 121 -2.80 1.19 6.77
N GLY A 122 -1.77 1.87 7.27
CA GLY A 122 -1.94 2.98 8.21
C GLY A 122 -2.76 4.15 7.65
N ILE A 123 -2.79 4.35 6.33
CA ILE A 123 -3.55 5.45 5.73
C ILE A 123 -5.05 5.28 5.94
N SER A 124 -5.59 4.07 5.75
CA SER A 124 -7.01 3.85 5.99
C SER A 124 -7.38 3.96 7.46
N GLN A 125 -6.50 3.52 8.37
CA GLN A 125 -6.68 3.68 9.81
C GLN A 125 -6.65 5.15 10.25
N LEU A 126 -5.70 5.94 9.75
CA LEU A 126 -5.62 7.37 10.03
C LEU A 126 -6.89 8.09 9.58
N ILE A 127 -7.34 7.84 8.36
CA ILE A 127 -8.55 8.45 7.82
C ILE A 127 -9.79 8.00 8.60
N LEU A 128 -9.87 6.72 9.00
CA LEU A 128 -10.95 6.22 9.85
C LEU A 128 -11.01 6.99 11.18
N ILE A 129 -9.87 7.22 11.83
CA ILE A 129 -9.81 7.98 13.09
C ILE A 129 -10.23 9.43 12.89
N MET A 130 -9.82 10.06 11.78
CA MET A 130 -10.12 11.47 11.50
C MET A 130 -11.57 11.71 11.04
N THR A 131 -12.17 10.77 10.32
CA THR A 131 -13.45 10.97 9.63
C THR A 131 -14.57 10.05 10.09
N GLY A 132 -14.26 8.98 10.82
CA GLY A 132 -15.19 7.89 11.12
C GLY A 132 -15.57 7.03 9.91
N ASN A 133 -15.00 7.28 8.71
CA ASN A 133 -15.40 6.62 7.47
C ASN A 133 -14.33 5.66 6.94
N LEU A 134 -14.52 4.37 7.22
CA LEU A 134 -13.63 3.29 6.76
C LEU A 134 -13.50 3.27 5.23
N TRP A 135 -14.60 3.43 4.50
CA TRP A 135 -14.61 3.32 3.04
C TRP A 135 -13.84 4.45 2.37
N LEU A 136 -13.88 5.65 2.94
CA LEU A 136 -13.07 6.77 2.50
C LEU A 136 -11.58 6.47 2.73
N GLY A 137 -11.23 5.87 3.87
CA GLY A 137 -9.86 5.43 4.16
C GLY A 137 -9.35 4.39 3.17
N VAL A 138 -10.14 3.34 2.89
CA VAL A 138 -9.79 2.29 1.91
C VAL A 138 -9.65 2.89 0.51
N PHE A 139 -10.55 3.80 0.11
CA PHE A 139 -10.47 4.47 -1.18
C PHE A 139 -9.18 5.26 -1.34
N ILE A 140 -8.81 6.08 -0.34
CA ILE A 140 -7.57 6.85 -0.37
C ILE A 140 -6.35 5.93 -0.36
N GLN A 141 -6.35 4.89 0.48
CA GLN A 141 -5.27 3.90 0.53
C GLN A 141 -5.02 3.24 -0.83
N ASN A 142 -6.08 2.94 -1.59
CA ASN A 142 -5.95 2.31 -2.91
C ASN A 142 -5.20 3.19 -3.91
N LEU A 143 -5.18 4.52 -3.72
CA LEU A 143 -4.49 5.49 -4.57
C LEU A 143 -3.00 5.67 -4.23
N MET A 144 -2.52 5.12 -3.10
CA MET A 144 -1.14 5.29 -2.64
C MET A 144 -0.05 4.91 -3.65
N PRO A 145 -0.21 3.90 -4.53
CA PRO A 145 0.77 3.63 -5.58
C PRO A 145 1.05 4.81 -6.52
N TYR A 146 0.14 5.79 -6.64
CA TYR A 146 0.39 6.98 -7.46
C TYR A 146 1.45 7.91 -6.88
N LEU A 147 1.78 7.81 -5.58
CA LEU A 147 2.88 8.56 -4.97
C LEU A 147 4.22 8.24 -5.65
N PHE A 148 4.37 7.03 -6.21
CA PHE A 148 5.58 6.64 -6.92
C PHE A 148 5.85 7.49 -8.18
N ILE A 149 4.84 8.15 -8.75
CA ILE A 149 5.01 9.01 -9.93
C ILE A 149 5.98 10.16 -9.65
N ALA A 150 6.02 10.65 -8.40
CA ALA A 150 6.93 11.72 -8.01
C ALA A 150 8.41 11.35 -8.23
N PHE A 151 8.74 10.06 -8.19
CA PHE A 151 10.11 9.54 -8.34
C PHE A 151 10.49 9.22 -9.80
N GLY A 152 9.55 9.33 -10.74
CA GLY A 152 9.80 9.07 -12.16
C GLY A 152 10.60 10.17 -12.85
N GLN A 153 11.43 9.77 -13.80
CA GLN A 153 12.13 10.70 -14.70
C GLN A 153 11.11 11.47 -15.55
N ARG A 154 11.36 12.77 -15.74
CA ARG A 154 10.61 13.57 -16.73
C ARG A 154 10.91 12.98 -18.11
N SER A 155 9.91 12.81 -18.98
CA SER A 155 10.23 12.49 -20.37
C SER A 155 10.92 13.71 -20.94
N ILE A 156 12.18 13.56 -21.33
CA ILE A 156 12.85 14.56 -22.16
C ILE A 156 12.23 14.37 -23.53
N ASP A 157 11.28 15.23 -23.88
CA ASP A 157 10.78 15.32 -25.25
C ASP A 157 11.91 15.91 -26.09
N ASN A 158 12.67 15.05 -26.79
CA ASN A 158 13.68 15.45 -27.78
C ASN A 158 13.01 16.00 -29.05
N ASN A 159 12.14 17.01 -28.91
CA ASN A 159 11.46 17.69 -30.03
C ASN A 159 11.75 19.20 -30.06
N VAL A 160 12.94 19.61 -29.61
CA VAL A 160 13.48 20.95 -29.85
C VAL A 160 14.97 20.80 -30.19
N THR A 161 15.25 20.37 -31.43
CA THR A 161 16.43 20.68 -32.27
C THR A 161 16.60 19.58 -33.29
N ASN A 162 15.97 19.74 -34.46
CA ASN A 162 16.53 19.51 -35.80
C ASN A 162 15.47 19.86 -36.84
#